data_AF-A0A836YZD1-F1
#
_entry.id   AF-A0A836YZD1-F1
#
_cell.length_a   1.000
_cell.length_b   1.000
_cell.length_c   1.000
_cell.angle_alpha   90.00
_cell.angle_beta   90.00
_cell.angle_gamma   90.00
#
_symmetry.space_group_name_H-M   'P 1'
#
loop_
_entity.id
_entity.type
_entity.pdbx_description
1 polymer ?
#
loop_
_entity_poly.entity_id
_entity_poly.type
_entity_poly.pdbx_seq_one_letter_code
_entity_poly.pdbx_strand_id
1 'polypeptide(L)'
;MRSFFLLALCCSNIVFASATTLEEQLKQAIYQNNSGQIQSLLYQYQQQPQQDLTLKSYAEAKLSVLQQNYGVAIRIYRKILSERPELNSIRMELAKVLFADRQDSAARVQFDKVKNVGMVEIRFIGPMERKSVTVFGFHKIGKIKPYLNMKNAVFSKIILKPGIFGRHQQR
;
A
#
# COMPACT_ATOMS: atom_id res chain seq x y z
N MET A 1 29.04 -41.40 47.71
CA MET A 1 30.02 -40.47 47.10
C MET A 1 30.12 -40.84 45.62
N ARG A 2 29.67 -40.13 44.59
CA ARG A 2 29.25 -38.74 44.34
C ARG A 2 28.29 -38.82 43.15
N SER A 3 27.07 -38.30 43.28
CA SER A 3 26.16 -38.18 42.13
C SER A 3 26.27 -36.73 41.63
N PHE A 4 26.97 -36.55 40.52
CA PHE A 4 27.05 -35.27 39.80
C PHE A 4 25.73 -35.08 39.04
N PHE A 5 24.74 -34.45 39.69
CA PHE A 5 23.55 -33.96 39.02
C PHE A 5 23.94 -32.70 38.23
N LEU A 6 24.17 -32.88 36.93
CA LEU A 6 24.33 -31.78 35.97
C LEU A 6 22.99 -31.03 35.88
N LEU A 7 22.96 -29.86 36.48
CA LEU A 7 21.89 -28.88 36.36
C LEU A 7 21.96 -28.27 34.95
N ALA A 8 21.42 -28.99 33.97
CA ALA A 8 21.16 -28.44 32.64
C ALA A 8 20.06 -27.40 32.78
N LEU A 9 20.49 -26.14 32.94
CA LEU A 9 19.68 -24.96 32.66
C LEU A 9 19.22 -25.07 31.21
N CYS A 10 18.07 -25.70 30.98
CA CYS A 10 17.30 -25.50 29.77
C CYS A 10 16.85 -24.04 29.79
N CYS A 11 17.70 -23.16 29.26
CA CYS A 11 17.26 -21.89 28.71
C CYS A 11 16.28 -22.24 27.58
N SER A 12 15.02 -22.43 27.94
CA SER A 12 13.90 -22.50 27.01
C SER A 12 13.88 -21.15 26.30
N ASN A 13 14.56 -21.08 25.17
CA ASN A 13 14.43 -19.96 24.25
C ASN A 13 12.99 -19.97 23.76
N ILE A 14 12.11 -19.25 24.47
CA ILE A 14 10.77 -18.96 23.98
C ILE A 14 10.98 -17.98 22.82
N VAL A 15 11.08 -18.54 21.62
CA VAL A 15 10.91 -17.77 20.39
C VAL A 15 9.45 -17.34 20.37
N PHE A 16 9.16 -16.14 20.86
CA PHE A 16 7.88 -15.50 20.64
C PHE A 16 7.77 -15.16 19.16
N ALA A 17 7.19 -16.06 18.36
CA ALA A 17 6.68 -15.69 17.05
C ALA A 17 5.63 -14.60 17.28
N SER A 18 5.90 -13.36 16.85
CA SER A 18 4.94 -12.27 16.95
C SER A 18 3.75 -12.61 16.05
N ALA A 19 2.64 -13.03 16.66
CA ALA A 19 1.41 -13.30 15.93
C ALA A 19 1.00 -12.03 15.18
N THR A 20 1.00 -12.09 13.84
CA THR A 20 0.58 -10.96 13.01
C THR A 20 -0.93 -10.80 13.14
N THR A 21 -1.38 -9.57 13.44
CA THR A 21 -2.80 -9.26 13.57
C THR A 21 -3.50 -9.40 12.22
N LEU A 22 -4.82 -9.61 12.23
CA LEU A 22 -5.62 -9.68 10.99
C LEU A 22 -5.48 -8.41 10.14
N GLU A 23 -5.36 -7.25 10.80
CA GLU A 23 -5.06 -5.97 10.17
C GLU A 23 -3.74 -6.00 9.39
N GLU A 24 -2.66 -6.46 10.00
CA GLU A 24 -1.35 -6.53 9.35
C GLU A 24 -1.33 -7.57 8.22
N GLN A 25 -2.04 -8.68 8.38
CA GLN A 25 -2.21 -9.67 7.32
C GLN A 25 -2.97 -9.06 6.12
N LEU A 26 -4.05 -8.31 6.36
CA LEU A 26 -4.81 -7.65 5.31
C LEU A 26 -3.96 -6.59 4.59
N LYS A 27 -3.23 -5.75 5.33
CA LYS A 27 -2.27 -4.78 4.76
C LYS A 27 -1.23 -5.48 3.89
N GLN A 28 -0.71 -6.62 4.34
CA GLN A 28 0.27 -7.40 3.60
C GLN A 28 -0.32 -7.98 2.31
N ALA A 29 -1.55 -8.53 2.36
CA ALA A 29 -2.24 -9.03 1.19
C ALA A 29 -2.50 -7.92 0.14
N ILE A 30 -2.89 -6.72 0.61
CA ILE A 30 -3.05 -5.52 -0.22
C ILE A 30 -1.73 -5.15 -0.90
N TYR A 31 -0.63 -5.12 -0.14
CA TYR A 31 0.71 -4.82 -0.65
C TYR A 31 1.17 -5.82 -1.71
N GLN A 32 0.84 -7.11 -1.52
CA GLN A 32 1.16 -8.18 -2.47
C GLN A 32 0.21 -8.24 -3.68
N ASN A 33 -0.84 -7.42 -3.71
CA ASN A 33 -1.92 -7.52 -4.71
C ASN A 33 -2.57 -8.92 -4.78
N ASN A 34 -2.55 -9.67 -3.69
CA ASN A 34 -3.09 -11.04 -3.66
C ASN A 34 -4.61 -10.97 -3.51
N SER A 35 -5.34 -10.94 -4.64
CA SER A 35 -6.80 -10.77 -4.65
C SER A 35 -7.53 -11.79 -3.77
N GLY A 36 -7.14 -13.07 -3.84
CA GLY A 36 -7.75 -14.14 -3.04
C GLY A 36 -7.55 -13.93 -1.54
N GLN A 37 -6.34 -13.56 -1.12
CA GLN A 37 -6.08 -13.26 0.30
C GLN A 37 -6.77 -11.97 0.75
N ILE A 38 -6.77 -10.90 -0.06
CA ILE A 38 -7.47 -9.66 0.28
C ILE A 38 -8.96 -9.96 0.48
N GLN A 39 -9.59 -10.75 -0.40
CA GLN A 39 -11.01 -11.09 -0.28
C GLN A 39 -11.30 -11.88 1.00
N SER A 40 -10.53 -12.92 1.28
CA SER A 40 -10.70 -13.75 2.48
C SER A 40 -10.47 -12.96 3.78
N LEU A 41 -9.37 -12.22 3.85
CA LEU A 41 -9.00 -11.45 5.04
C LEU A 41 -9.94 -10.27 5.25
N LEU A 42 -10.39 -9.60 4.18
CA LEU A 42 -11.37 -8.51 4.28
C LEU A 42 -12.69 -9.02 4.85
N TYR A 43 -13.17 -10.18 4.42
CA TYR A 43 -14.40 -10.78 4.96
C TYR A 43 -14.29 -10.99 6.48
N GLN A 44 -13.16 -11.53 6.94
CA GLN A 44 -12.91 -11.72 8.38
C GLN A 44 -12.77 -10.38 9.11
N TYR A 45 -12.06 -9.42 8.53
CA TYR A 45 -11.81 -8.10 9.11
C TYR A 45 -13.10 -7.33 9.32
N GLN A 46 -14.05 -7.45 8.38
CA GLN A 46 -15.37 -6.84 8.45
C GLN A 46 -16.20 -7.30 9.66
N GLN A 47 -15.92 -8.49 10.22
CA GLN A 47 -16.62 -9.01 11.40
C GLN A 47 -16.02 -8.51 12.72
N GLN A 48 -14.85 -7.87 12.70
CA GLN A 48 -14.21 -7.39 13.93
C GLN A 48 -14.91 -6.13 14.47
N PRO A 49 -15.13 -6.05 15.80
CA PRO A 49 -15.61 -4.82 16.42
C PRO A 49 -14.56 -3.71 16.27
N GLN A 50 -15.01 -2.46 16.12
CA GLN A 50 -14.14 -1.27 16.07
C GLN A 50 -13.04 -1.29 14.98
N GLN A 51 -13.29 -1.93 13.83
CA GLN A 51 -12.36 -1.95 12.69
C GLN A 51 -12.05 -0.54 12.12
N ASP A 52 -10.85 -0.36 11.54
CA ASP A 52 -10.52 0.86 10.79
C ASP A 52 -11.28 0.85 9.45
N LEU A 53 -12.33 1.68 9.38
CA LEU A 53 -13.15 1.84 8.18
C LEU A 53 -12.35 2.34 6.97
N THR A 54 -11.22 3.02 7.19
CA THR A 54 -10.32 3.45 6.12
C THR A 54 -9.60 2.25 5.50
N LEU A 55 -9.08 1.34 6.32
CA LEU A 55 -8.42 0.13 5.84
C LEU A 55 -9.41 -0.79 5.12
N LYS A 56 -10.62 -0.94 5.66
CA LYS A 56 -11.72 -1.66 5.00
C LYS A 56 -11.99 -1.07 3.61
N SER A 57 -12.24 0.23 3.52
CA SER A 57 -12.51 0.91 2.25
C SER A 57 -11.32 0.79 1.28
N TYR A 58 -10.09 0.86 1.79
CA TYR A 58 -8.90 0.70 0.98
C TYR A 58 -8.80 -0.71 0.38
N ALA A 59 -9.09 -1.75 1.17
CA ALA A 59 -9.13 -3.14 0.69
C ALA A 59 -10.19 -3.34 -0.40
N GLU A 60 -11.39 -2.77 -0.23
CA GLU A 60 -12.48 -2.82 -1.20
C GLU A 60 -12.11 -2.11 -2.52
N ALA A 61 -11.48 -0.94 -2.43
CA ALA A 61 -10.94 -0.24 -3.59
C ALA A 61 -9.88 -1.08 -4.29
N LYS A 62 -8.98 -1.73 -3.53
CA LYS A 62 -7.92 -2.55 -4.08
C LYS A 62 -8.46 -3.76 -4.84
N LEU A 63 -9.43 -4.47 -4.28
CA LEU A 63 -10.12 -5.57 -4.97
C LEU A 63 -10.77 -5.08 -6.26
N SER A 64 -11.43 -3.92 -6.22
CA SER A 64 -12.06 -3.31 -7.40
C SER A 64 -11.03 -3.03 -8.50
N VAL A 65 -9.83 -2.52 -8.15
CA VAL A 65 -8.74 -2.33 -9.12
C VAL A 65 -8.27 -3.66 -9.72
N LEU A 66 -8.08 -4.69 -8.89
CA LEU A 66 -7.63 -6.01 -9.35
C LEU A 66 -8.65 -6.69 -10.26
N GLN A 67 -9.92 -6.37 -10.09
CA GLN A 67 -11.04 -6.81 -10.94
C GLN A 67 -11.28 -5.87 -12.14
N GLN A 68 -10.45 -4.85 -12.33
CA GLN A 68 -10.59 -3.82 -13.39
C GLN A 68 -11.88 -2.97 -13.29
N ASN A 69 -12.54 -2.99 -12.13
CA ASN A 69 -13.69 -2.15 -11.81
C ASN A 69 -13.23 -0.75 -11.40
N TYR A 70 -12.55 -0.04 -12.30
CA TYR A 70 -11.88 1.23 -12.00
C TYR A 70 -12.85 2.31 -11.53
N GLY A 71 -14.05 2.40 -12.11
CA GLY A 71 -15.08 3.34 -11.66
C GLY A 71 -15.51 3.15 -10.20
N VAL A 72 -15.52 1.90 -9.70
CA VAL A 72 -15.80 1.61 -8.28
C VAL A 72 -14.61 2.07 -7.42
N ALA A 73 -13.40 1.66 -7.79
CA ALA A 73 -12.18 2.03 -7.07
C ALA A 73 -12.00 3.56 -6.97
N ILE A 74 -12.22 4.29 -8.06
CA ILE A 74 -12.11 5.77 -8.10
C ILE A 74 -13.08 6.41 -7.11
N ARG A 75 -14.33 5.95 -7.06
CA ARG A 75 -15.33 6.48 -6.11
C ARG A 75 -14.90 6.25 -4.67
N ILE A 76 -14.45 5.04 -4.34
CA ILE A 76 -13.99 4.71 -2.99
C ILE A 76 -12.77 5.56 -2.60
N TYR A 77 -11.76 5.65 -3.47
CA TYR A 77 -10.57 6.46 -3.18
C TYR A 77 -10.87 7.95 -3.03
N ARG A 78 -11.77 8.51 -3.84
CA ARG A 78 -12.22 9.90 -3.68
C ARG A 78 -12.90 10.11 -2.33
N LYS A 79 -13.73 9.16 -1.89
CA LYS A 79 -14.38 9.21 -0.57
C LYS A 79 -13.37 9.16 0.58
N ILE A 80 -12.41 8.23 0.52
CA ILE A 80 -11.32 8.17 1.52
C ILE A 80 -10.59 9.51 1.60
N LEU A 81 -10.26 10.12 0.46
CA LEU A 81 -9.52 11.40 0.42
C LEU A 81 -10.36 12.63 0.77
N SER A 82 -11.70 12.57 0.67
CA SER A 82 -12.55 13.65 1.19
C SER A 82 -12.61 13.66 2.71
N GLU A 83 -12.50 12.48 3.33
CA GLU A 83 -12.51 12.32 4.78
C GLU A 83 -11.11 12.49 5.39
N ARG A 84 -10.08 12.01 4.69
CA ARG A 84 -8.67 12.01 5.12
C ARG A 84 -7.75 12.52 4.00
N PRO A 85 -7.72 13.84 3.73
CA PRO A 85 -6.98 14.42 2.60
C PRO A 85 -5.45 14.31 2.72
N GLU A 86 -4.93 14.03 3.91
CA GLU A 86 -3.51 13.86 4.22
C GLU A 86 -2.93 12.53 3.71
N LEU A 87 -3.78 11.56 3.34
CA LEU A 87 -3.38 10.22 2.88
C LEU A 87 -2.82 10.23 1.47
N ASN A 88 -1.61 10.73 1.32
CA ASN A 88 -0.95 10.86 0.02
C ASN A 88 -0.60 9.51 -0.64
N SER A 89 -0.47 8.43 0.14
CA SER A 89 -0.38 7.06 -0.40
C SER A 89 -1.65 6.67 -1.16
N ILE A 90 -2.83 7.00 -0.61
CA ILE A 90 -4.13 6.80 -1.27
C ILE A 90 -4.28 7.74 -2.47
N ARG A 91 -3.77 8.97 -2.38
CA ARG A 91 -3.73 9.90 -3.52
C ARG A 91 -2.94 9.34 -4.70
N MET A 92 -1.81 8.71 -4.42
CA MET A 92 -1.01 8.00 -5.42
C MET A 92 -1.79 6.82 -6.02
N GLU A 93 -2.49 6.01 -5.21
CA GLU A 93 -3.37 4.95 -5.72
C GLU A 93 -4.47 5.51 -6.63
N LEU A 94 -5.15 6.60 -6.23
CA LEU A 94 -6.15 7.27 -7.06
C LEU A 94 -5.56 7.74 -8.40
N ALA A 95 -4.38 8.35 -8.38
CA ALA A 95 -3.72 8.81 -9.60
C ALA A 95 -3.46 7.66 -10.58
N LYS A 96 -2.96 6.52 -10.07
CA LYS A 96 -2.73 5.31 -10.87
C LYS A 96 -4.01 4.75 -11.48
N VAL A 97 -5.09 4.68 -10.71
CA VAL A 97 -6.38 4.16 -11.20
C VAL A 97 -7.03 5.10 -12.21
N LEU A 98 -6.98 6.42 -11.99
CA LEU A 98 -7.45 7.41 -12.97
C LEU A 98 -6.70 7.27 -14.30
N PHE A 99 -5.39 7.02 -14.24
CA PHE A 99 -4.60 6.78 -15.44
C PHE A 99 -4.98 5.46 -16.15
N ALA A 100 -5.17 4.38 -15.39
CA ALA A 100 -5.64 3.10 -15.94
C ALA A 100 -7.02 3.23 -16.60
N ASP A 101 -7.90 4.07 -16.03
CA ASP A 101 -9.23 4.40 -16.54
C ASP A 101 -9.22 5.48 -17.66
N ARG A 102 -8.04 5.90 -18.13
CA ARG A 102 -7.85 6.91 -19.19
C ARG A 102 -8.33 8.33 -18.84
N GLN A 103 -8.47 8.64 -17.56
CA GLN A 103 -8.74 9.99 -17.07
C GLN A 103 -7.43 10.76 -16.88
N ASP A 104 -6.65 10.92 -17.96
CA ASP A 104 -5.25 11.36 -17.92
C ASP A 104 -5.08 12.75 -17.26
N SER A 105 -5.96 13.71 -17.58
CA SER A 105 -5.94 15.04 -16.96
C SER A 105 -6.21 14.98 -15.46
N ALA A 106 -7.18 14.15 -15.03
CA ALA A 106 -7.48 13.98 -13.61
C ALA A 106 -6.36 13.25 -12.88
N ALA A 107 -5.73 12.25 -13.51
CA ALA A 107 -4.59 11.53 -12.97
C ALA A 107 -3.40 12.49 -12.76
N ARG A 108 -3.10 13.34 -13.74
CA ARG A 108 -2.04 14.35 -13.67
C ARG A 108 -2.21 15.27 -12.45
N VAL A 109 -3.42 15.79 -12.23
CA VAL A 109 -3.73 16.63 -11.06
C VAL A 109 -3.39 15.91 -9.74
N GLN A 110 -3.66 14.61 -9.63
CA GLN A 110 -3.34 13.85 -8.42
C GLN A 110 -1.84 13.56 -8.30
N PHE A 111 -1.16 13.23 -9.39
CA PHE A 111 0.29 13.03 -9.39
C PHE A 111 1.04 14.30 -8.99
N ASP A 112 0.66 15.46 -9.52
CA ASP A 112 1.28 16.75 -9.18
C ASP A 112 1.13 17.06 -7.69
N LYS A 113 -0.04 16.77 -7.11
CA LYS A 113 -0.26 16.88 -5.65
C LYS A 113 0.69 15.99 -4.85
N VAL A 114 0.91 14.74 -5.26
CA VAL A 114 1.84 13.84 -4.55
C VAL A 114 3.28 14.29 -4.70
N LYS A 115 3.68 14.77 -5.90
CA LYS A 115 5.01 15.30 -6.17
C LYS A 115 5.33 16.51 -5.27
N ASN A 116 4.38 17.41 -5.09
CA ASN A 116 4.56 18.62 -4.28
C ASN A 116 4.78 18.31 -2.78
N VAL A 117 4.37 17.13 -2.31
CA VAL A 117 4.61 16.67 -0.92
C VAL A 117 5.98 15.96 -0.78
N GLY A 118 6.77 15.86 -1.86
CA GLY A 118 8.10 15.26 -1.83
C GLY A 118 8.11 13.73 -1.65
N MET A 119 6.97 13.05 -1.87
CA MET A 119 6.87 11.60 -1.67
C MET A 119 7.58 10.78 -2.75
N VAL A 120 7.60 11.28 -3.99
CA VAL A 120 8.18 10.59 -5.16
C VAL A 120 8.66 11.61 -6.21
N GLU A 121 9.72 11.28 -6.95
CA GLU A 121 10.09 12.05 -8.14
C GLU A 121 9.26 11.54 -9.31
N ILE A 122 8.27 12.33 -9.71
CA ILE A 122 7.46 12.05 -10.91
C ILE A 122 7.97 12.94 -12.02
N ARG A 123 8.54 12.31 -13.05
CA ARG A 123 9.00 12.99 -14.27
C ARG A 123 8.09 12.59 -15.43
N PHE A 124 7.37 13.59 -15.95
CA PHE A 124 6.63 13.45 -17.19
C PHE A 124 7.57 13.79 -18.36
N ILE A 125 7.92 12.80 -19.17
CA ILE A 125 8.76 12.99 -20.35
C ILE A 125 7.81 13.25 -21.53
N GLY A 126 7.29 14.47 -21.62
CA GLY A 126 6.28 14.88 -22.61
C GLY A 126 4.87 15.13 -22.03
N PRO A 127 3.88 15.46 -22.87
CA PRO A 127 2.48 15.46 -22.45
C PRO A 127 2.12 14.08 -21.87
N MET A 128 1.16 14.02 -20.94
CA MET A 128 0.61 12.77 -20.37
C MET A 128 -0.21 12.01 -21.43
N GLU A 129 0.42 11.73 -22.56
CA GLU A 129 -0.06 10.85 -23.60
C GLU A 129 0.49 9.45 -23.31
N ARG A 130 -0.34 8.43 -23.59
CA ARG A 130 -0.24 7.02 -23.17
C ARG A 130 1.08 6.26 -23.45
N LYS A 131 2.18 6.92 -23.79
CA LYS A 131 3.46 6.30 -24.15
C LYS A 131 4.47 6.17 -23.00
N SER A 132 4.45 6.99 -21.94
CA SER A 132 5.38 6.78 -20.79
C SER A 132 5.14 7.71 -19.60
N VAL A 133 4.74 7.16 -18.46
CA VAL A 133 4.99 7.77 -17.14
C VAL A 133 6.10 6.97 -16.47
N THR A 134 7.23 7.60 -16.19
CA THR A 134 8.34 6.99 -15.44
C THR A 134 8.30 7.54 -14.03
N VAL A 135 7.99 6.68 -13.05
CA VAL A 135 8.05 7.03 -11.62
C VAL A 135 9.42 6.63 -11.10
N PHE A 136 10.19 7.59 -10.57
CA PHE A 136 11.48 7.31 -9.94
C PHE A 136 11.30 7.24 -8.42
N GLY A 137 11.65 6.09 -7.82
CA GLY A 137 11.67 5.92 -6.37
C GLY A 137 12.95 6.50 -5.78
N PHE A 138 12.84 7.34 -4.74
CA PHE A 138 13.99 7.90 -4.05
C PHE A 138 14.71 6.83 -3.22
N HIS A 139 15.90 6.41 -3.66
CA HIS A 139 16.91 5.83 -2.77
C HIS A 139 17.94 6.92 -2.46
N LYS A 140 18.19 7.15 -1.17
CA LYS A 140 19.16 8.13 -0.68
C LYS A 140 20.53 7.78 -1.27
N ILE A 141 21.09 8.70 -2.06
CA ILE A 141 22.47 8.74 -2.59
C ILE A 141 22.97 7.44 -3.25
N GLY A 142 22.79 7.33 -4.57
CA GLY A 142 23.51 6.34 -5.39
C GLY A 142 22.70 5.75 -6.53
N LYS A 143 22.93 6.26 -7.74
CA LYS A 143 22.53 5.72 -9.06
C LYS A 143 21.06 5.29 -9.22
N ILE A 144 20.30 6.17 -9.85
CA ILE A 144 18.90 5.99 -10.27
C ILE A 144 18.82 4.91 -11.37
N LYS A 145 18.16 3.78 -11.12
CA LYS A 145 17.76 2.81 -12.15
C LYS A 145 16.29 2.99 -12.51
N PRO A 146 15.91 3.03 -13.80
CA PRO A 146 14.53 3.22 -14.23
C PRO A 146 13.72 1.92 -14.00
N TYR A 147 12.72 1.98 -13.13
CA TYR A 147 11.79 0.87 -12.89
C TYR A 147 10.34 1.34 -13.06
N LEU A 148 9.86 1.45 -14.31
CA LEU A 148 8.49 1.08 -14.69
C LEU A 148 8.29 1.27 -16.21
N ASN A 149 8.16 0.16 -16.95
CA ASN A 149 7.55 0.18 -18.28
C ASN A 149 6.07 -0.19 -18.10
N MET A 150 5.16 0.79 -18.21
CA MET A 150 3.73 0.65 -17.91
C MET A 150 2.96 -0.26 -18.88
N LYS A 151 3.56 -0.76 -19.97
CA LYS A 151 2.86 -1.64 -20.91
C LYS A 151 2.62 -3.06 -20.36
N ASN A 152 3.46 -3.53 -19.42
CA ASN A 152 3.39 -4.88 -18.83
C ASN A 152 3.50 -4.86 -17.29
N ALA A 153 3.22 -3.73 -16.65
CA ALA A 153 3.35 -3.59 -15.20
C ALA A 153 2.15 -4.24 -14.48
N VAL A 154 2.19 -5.56 -14.30
CA VAL A 154 1.60 -6.15 -13.09
C VAL A 154 2.27 -5.44 -11.92
N PHE A 155 1.49 -4.63 -11.21
CA PHE A 155 1.89 -3.53 -10.30
C PHE A 155 2.84 -3.96 -9.17
N SER A 156 4.08 -4.28 -9.53
CA SER A 156 5.13 -4.65 -8.60
C SER A 156 5.72 -3.39 -7.96
N LYS A 157 5.58 -3.34 -6.64
CA LYS A 157 6.57 -2.81 -5.71
C LYS A 157 6.96 -1.34 -5.90
N ILE A 158 5.99 -0.44 -5.72
CA ILE A 158 6.32 0.89 -5.18
C ILE A 158 6.62 0.68 -3.70
N ILE A 159 7.86 0.93 -3.29
CA ILE A 159 8.30 0.86 -1.89
C ILE A 159 7.59 1.98 -1.13
N LEU A 160 6.38 1.70 -0.63
CA LEU A 160 5.77 2.46 0.44
C LEU A 160 6.42 1.96 1.73
N LYS A 161 7.11 2.85 2.46
CA LYS A 161 7.64 2.51 3.78
C LYS A 161 6.49 1.94 4.66
N PRO A 162 6.70 0.82 5.37
CA PRO A 162 5.78 0.40 6.41
C PRO A 162 5.80 1.48 7.50
N GLY A 163 4.72 2.26 7.62
CA GLY A 163 4.64 3.29 8.66
C GLY A 163 3.79 4.54 8.38
N ILE A 164 3.04 4.62 7.27
CA ILE A 164 2.16 5.78 7.00
C ILE A 164 0.71 5.54 7.47
N PHE A 165 0.37 4.36 7.98
CA PHE A 165 -0.88 4.15 8.71
C PHE A 165 -0.62 4.24 10.21
N GLY A 166 -1.03 5.35 10.81
CA GLY A 166 -1.16 5.49 12.27
C GLY A 166 0.01 6.13 13.01
N ARG A 167 0.03 7.47 13.09
CA ARG A 167 0.47 8.21 14.28
C ARG A 167 -0.11 9.64 14.27
N HIS A 168 -1.43 9.73 14.42
CA HIS A 168 -2.07 10.93 14.95
C HIS A 168 -3.23 10.49 15.85
N GLN A 169 -2.87 9.88 16.98
CA GLN A 169 -3.57 10.12 18.23
C GLN A 169 -2.51 10.47 19.28
N GLN A 170 -2.83 11.48 20.07
CA GLN A 170 -2.07 12.04 21.20
C GLN A 170 -0.97 13.04 20.86
N ARG A 171 -1.35 14.29 20.67
CA ARG A 171 -1.27 15.33 21.71
C ARG A 171 -2.12 16.53 21.35
#